data_AF-A0A9E2GGV0-F1
#
_entry.id   AF-A0A9E2GGV0-F1
#
_cell.length_a   1.000
_cell.length_b   1.000
_cell.length_c   1.000
_cell.angle_alpha   90.00
_cell.angle_beta   90.00
_cell.angle_gamma   90.00
#
_symmetry.space_group_name_H-M   'P 1'
#
loop_
_entity.id
_entity.type
_entity.pdbx_description
1 polymer ?
#
loop_
_entity_poly.entity_id
_entity_poly.type
_entity_poly.pdbx_seq_one_letter_code
_entity_poly.pdbx_strand_id
1 'polypeptide(L)'
;MPLNNKEDFGIETEMGPLCKYCINEDGSVKACAEIFTGGVKFFMDAIPGTDKELAERITRKNMSIQPYWQGKEEECLKGDQATDEEFQEALAKL
;
A
#
# COMPACT_ATOMS: atom_id res chain seq x y z
N MET A 1 2.27 -4.79 2.44
CA MET A 1 1.60 -5.42 3.59
C MET A 1 1.64 -6.91 3.36
N PRO A 2 2.02 -7.71 4.36
CA PRO A 2 1.99 -9.15 4.20
C PRO A 2 0.53 -9.62 4.12
N LEU A 3 0.13 -10.17 2.97
CA LEU A 3 -1.16 -10.82 2.78
C LEU A 3 -1.12 -12.20 3.45
N ASN A 4 -1.11 -12.21 4.79
CA ASN A 4 -0.96 -13.44 5.57
C ASN A 4 -2.27 -14.23 5.70
N ASN A 5 -3.41 -13.55 5.61
CA ASN A 5 -4.72 -14.18 5.70
C ASN A 5 -5.36 -14.27 4.32
N LYS A 6 -5.90 -15.44 3.97
CA LYS A 6 -6.61 -15.67 2.70
C LYS A 6 -7.76 -14.69 2.46
N GLU A 7 -8.36 -14.20 3.54
CA GLU A 7 -9.47 -13.24 3.51
C GLU A 7 -9.06 -11.83 3.04
N ASP A 8 -7.77 -11.53 3.00
CA ASP A 8 -7.26 -10.22 2.55
C ASP A 8 -6.88 -10.22 1.07
N PHE A 9 -6.91 -11.39 0.41
CA PHE A 9 -6.66 -11.54 -1.03
C PHE A 9 -7.88 -11.06 -1.82
N GLY A 10 -7.64 -10.14 -2.74
CA GLY A 10 -8.65 -9.64 -3.68
C GLY A 10 -8.61 -10.40 -5.00
N ILE A 11 -7.46 -10.39 -5.67
CA ILE A 11 -7.24 -11.08 -6.93
C ILE A 11 -5.80 -11.58 -7.01
N GLU A 12 -5.59 -12.71 -7.67
CA GLU A 12 -4.27 -13.18 -8.09
C GLU A 12 -3.97 -12.61 -9.48
N THR A 13 -2.90 -11.82 -9.62
CA THR A 13 -2.43 -11.32 -10.91
C THR A 13 -1.18 -12.08 -11.36
N GLU A 14 -0.75 -11.91 -12.61
CA GLU A 14 0.54 -12.44 -13.08
C GLU A 14 1.74 -11.93 -12.25
N MET A 15 1.57 -10.79 -11.56
CA MET A 15 2.57 -10.15 -10.70
C MET A 15 2.42 -10.56 -9.22
N GLY A 16 1.49 -11.48 -8.92
CA GLY A 16 1.17 -11.95 -7.57
C GLY A 16 -0.16 -11.41 -7.02
N PRO A 17 -0.49 -11.71 -5.76
CA PRO A 17 -1.76 -11.35 -5.14
C PRO A 17 -1.84 -9.87 -4.81
N LEU A 18 -3.01 -9.29 -5.07
CA LEU A 18 -3.37 -7.94 -4.63
C LEU A 18 -4.41 -7.99 -3.51
N CYS A 19 -4.37 -6.99 -2.63
CA CYS A 19 -5.28 -6.91 -1.51
C CYS A 19 -6.74 -6.68 -1.95
N LYS A 20 -7.73 -7.19 -1.22
CA LYS A 20 -9.16 -6.93 -1.54
C LYS A 20 -9.52 -5.44 -1.62
N TYR A 21 -8.81 -4.60 -0.87
CA TYR A 21 -9.02 -3.14 -0.90
C TYR A 21 -8.44 -2.45 -2.13
N CYS A 22 -7.55 -3.14 -2.86
CA CYS A 22 -6.84 -2.67 -4.03
C CYS A 22 -7.65 -2.91 -5.33
N ILE A 23 -8.76 -3.66 -5.23
CA ILE A 23 -9.59 -4.09 -6.37
C ILE A 23 -10.99 -3.49 -6.25
N ASN A 24 -11.60 -3.20 -7.39
CA ASN A 24 -13.01 -2.86 -7.53
C ASN A 24 -13.88 -4.12 -7.48
N GLU A 25 -15.19 -3.93 -7.30
CA GLU A 25 -16.18 -5.04 -7.28
C GLU A 25 -16.24 -5.80 -8.61
N ASP A 26 -15.87 -5.15 -9.72
CA ASP A 26 -15.80 -5.75 -11.06
C ASP A 26 -14.49 -6.54 -11.31
N GLY A 27 -13.59 -6.60 -10.32
CA GLY A 27 -12.30 -7.28 -10.42
C GLY A 27 -11.18 -6.46 -11.06
N SER A 28 -11.42 -5.19 -11.45
CA SER A 28 -10.38 -4.29 -11.94
C SER A 28 -9.56 -3.69 -10.79
N VAL A 29 -8.27 -3.41 -11.03
CA VAL A 29 -7.42 -2.73 -10.04
C VAL A 29 -7.83 -1.26 -9.94
N LYS A 30 -7.97 -0.76 -8.71
CA LYS A 30 -8.29 0.65 -8.45
C LYS A 30 -7.22 1.60 -8.97
N ALA A 31 -7.60 2.86 -9.19
CA ALA A 31 -6.66 3.90 -9.58
C ALA A 31 -5.56 4.09 -8.52
N CYS A 32 -4.35 4.46 -8.96
CA CYS A 32 -3.20 4.70 -8.07
C CYS A 32 -3.57 5.60 -6.88
N ALA A 33 -4.21 6.74 -7.16
CA ALA A 33 -4.61 7.72 -6.15
C ALA A 33 -5.58 7.16 -5.11
N GLU A 34 -6.48 6.26 -5.50
CA GLU A 34 -7.42 5.61 -4.57
C GLU A 34 -6.70 4.61 -3.67
N ILE A 35 -5.83 3.78 -4.24
CA ILE A 35 -5.03 2.82 -3.49
C ILE A 35 -4.10 3.55 -2.51
N PHE A 36 -3.48 4.64 -2.97
CA PHE A 36 -2.66 5.49 -2.12
C PHE A 36 -3.46 6.11 -0.98
N THR A 37 -4.60 6.73 -1.26
CA THR A 37 -5.45 7.34 -0.23
C THR A 37 -5.94 6.30 0.79
N GLY A 38 -6.31 5.11 0.32
CA GLY A 38 -6.70 3.99 1.18
C GLY A 38 -5.55 3.49 2.06
N GLY A 39 -4.35 3.37 1.49
CA GLY A 39 -3.14 3.00 2.23
C GLY A 39 -2.78 4.01 3.32
N VAL A 40 -2.83 5.31 3.00
CA VAL A 40 -2.59 6.39 3.97
C VAL A 40 -3.56 6.28 5.14
N LYS A 41 -4.85 6.15 4.84
CA LYS A 41 -5.88 5.97 5.87
C LYS A 41 -5.61 4.73 6.72
N PHE A 42 -5.26 3.60 6.10
CA PHE A 42 -4.96 2.37 6.82
C PHE A 42 -3.81 2.57 7.82
N PHE A 43 -2.66 3.13 7.40
CA PHE A 43 -1.52 3.27 8.30
C PHE A 43 -1.78 4.26 9.43
N MET A 44 -2.56 5.31 9.17
CA MET A 44 -3.02 6.23 10.22
C MET A 44 -3.94 5.54 11.24
N ASP A 45 -4.86 4.70 10.76
CA ASP A 45 -5.85 4.02 11.62
C ASP A 45 -5.21 2.84 12.39
N ALA A 46 -4.26 2.13 11.77
CA ALA A 46 -3.65 0.91 12.32
C ALA A 46 -2.47 1.18 13.27
N ILE A 47 -1.76 2.30 13.13
CA ILE A 47 -0.56 2.62 13.91
C ILE A 47 -0.80 3.90 14.72
N PRO A 48 -1.13 3.81 16.02
CA PRO A 48 -1.44 4.96 16.85
C PRO A 48 -0.32 6.01 16.85
N GLY A 49 -0.69 7.27 16.63
CA GLY A 49 0.25 8.40 16.61
C GLY A 49 0.94 8.64 15.27
N THR A 50 0.62 7.86 14.22
CA THR A 50 1.12 8.11 12.87
C THR A 50 0.40 9.32 12.27
N ASP A 51 1.16 10.37 11.96
CA ASP A 51 0.63 11.51 11.22
C ASP A 51 0.46 11.22 9.73
N LYS A 52 -0.21 12.13 9.04
CA LYS A 52 -0.50 11.98 7.61
C LYS A 52 0.77 11.92 6.76
N GLU A 53 1.79 12.69 7.09
CA GLU A 53 3.03 12.78 6.30
C GLU A 53 3.81 11.46 6.35
N LEU A 54 3.97 10.90 7.55
CA LEU A 54 4.58 9.60 7.73
C LEU A 54 3.75 8.49 7.05
N ALA A 55 2.42 8.53 7.17
CA ALA A 55 1.54 7.56 6.51
C ALA A 55 1.64 7.63 4.96
N GLU A 56 1.77 8.82 4.36
CA GLU A 56 2.02 8.99 2.93
C GLU A 56 3.36 8.37 2.51
N ARG A 57 4.43 8.64 3.25
CA ARG A 57 5.77 8.10 3.00
C ARG A 57 5.81 6.58 3.10
N ILE A 58 5.18 6.02 4.13
CA ILE A 58 5.02 4.56 4.32
C ILE A 58 4.20 3.96 3.18
N THR A 59 3.11 4.60 2.79
CA THR A 59 2.24 4.10 1.71
C THR A 59 2.98 4.07 0.38
N ARG A 60 3.69 5.16 0.02
CA ARG A 60 4.52 5.20 -1.19
C ARG A 60 5.57 4.09 -1.18
N LYS A 61 6.27 3.91 -0.05
CA LYS A 61 7.26 2.82 0.11
C LYS A 61 6.60 1.45 -0.05
N ASN A 62 5.44 1.23 0.56
CA ASN A 62 4.71 -0.04 0.48
C ASN A 62 4.24 -0.35 -0.95
N MET A 63 3.81 0.66 -1.71
CA MET A 63 3.43 0.48 -3.11
C MET A 63 4.66 0.25 -3.98
N SER A 64 5.74 1.03 -3.80
CA SER A 64 6.94 0.98 -4.63
C SER A 64 7.71 -0.34 -4.55
N ILE A 65 7.51 -1.15 -3.50
CA ILE A 65 8.14 -2.48 -3.37
C ILE A 65 7.28 -3.63 -3.93
N GLN A 66 6.01 -3.39 -4.25
CA GLN A 66 5.16 -4.44 -4.80
C GLN A 66 5.45 -4.62 -6.30
N PRO A 67 5.45 -5.86 -6.82
CA PRO A 67 5.70 -6.13 -8.24
C PRO A 67 4.75 -5.35 -9.16
N TYR A 68 3.47 -5.26 -8.82
CA TYR A 68 2.45 -4.58 -9.64
C TYR A 68 2.81 -3.12 -9.99
N TRP A 69 3.53 -2.42 -9.12
CA TRP A 69 3.88 -1.00 -9.32
C TRP A 69 5.24 -0.78 -9.99
N GLN A 70 6.03 -1.83 -10.21
CA GLN A 70 7.34 -1.71 -10.84
C GLN A 70 7.20 -1.17 -12.27
N GLY A 71 7.92 -0.08 -12.57
CA GLY A 71 7.93 0.55 -13.89
C GLY A 71 6.70 1.41 -14.23
N LYS A 72 5.75 1.60 -13.29
CA LYS A 72 4.61 2.51 -13.48
C LYS A 72 5.00 3.95 -13.10
N GLU A 73 4.71 4.90 -13.98
CA GLU A 73 5.00 6.34 -13.78
C GLU A 73 3.78 7.11 -13.23
N GLU A 74 3.12 6.56 -12.21
CA GLU A 74 1.92 7.15 -11.64
C GLU A 74 2.25 8.32 -10.70
N GLU A 75 1.46 9.40 -10.75
CA GLU A 75 1.65 10.58 -9.89
C GLU A 75 1.63 10.23 -8.40
N CYS A 76 0.82 9.24 -7.99
CA CYS A 76 0.70 8.85 -6.58
C CYS A 76 1.97 8.18 -6.02
N LEU A 77 2.86 7.71 -6.88
CA LEU A 77 4.15 7.12 -6.51
C LEU A 77 5.27 8.16 -6.40
N LYS A 78 5.03 9.40 -6.88
CA LYS A 78 6.01 10.48 -6.82
C LYS A 78 6.01 11.13 -5.44
N GLY A 79 7.19 11.47 -4.94
CA GLY A 79 7.40 12.12 -3.64
C GLY A 79 8.17 11.25 -2.64
N ASP A 80 8.33 11.77 -1.43
CA ASP A 80 9.18 11.15 -0.41
C ASP A 80 8.64 9.79 0.03
N GLN A 81 9.59 8.87 0.26
CA GLN A 81 9.31 7.53 0.77
C GLN A 81 9.81 7.42 2.21
N ALA A 82 9.22 6.49 2.96
CA ALA A 82 9.78 6.07 4.23
C ALA A 82 11.15 5.41 3.98
N THR A 83 12.09 5.62 4.90
CA THR A 83 13.32 4.84 4.94
C THR A 83 13.00 3.37 5.19
N ASP A 84 13.96 2.49 4.95
CA ASP A 84 13.77 1.07 5.27
C ASP A 84 13.52 0.88 6.77
N GLU A 85 14.17 1.64 7.64
CA GLU A 85 13.98 1.61 9.09
C GLU A 85 12.57 2.04 9.50
N GLU A 86 12.11 3.23 9.06
CA GLU A 86 10.75 3.72 9.34
C GLU A 86 9.70 2.73 8.84
N PHE A 87 9.95 2.13 7.67
CA PHE A 87 9.04 1.17 7.07
C PHE A 87 8.98 -0.15 7.88
N GLN A 88 10.12 -0.69 8.30
CA GLN A 88 10.15 -1.90 9.13
C GLN A 88 9.52 -1.65 10.51
N GLU A 89 9.79 -0.50 11.12
CA GLU A 89 9.17 -0.12 12.40
C GLU A 89 7.65 0.01 12.30
N ALA A 90 7.15 0.57 11.21
CA ALA A 90 5.71 0.65 10.96
C ALA A 90 5.09 -0.75 10.80
N LEU A 91 5.73 -1.62 10.02
CA LEU A 91 5.25 -2.98 9.82
C LEU A 91 5.27 -3.83 11.11
N ALA A 92 6.24 -3.59 12.01
CA ALA A 92 6.31 -4.29 13.29
C ALA A 92 5.18 -3.94 14.28
N LYS A 93 4.40 -2.88 13.98
CA LYS A 93 3.26 -2.42 14.79
C LYS A 93 1.89 -2.87 14.24
N LEU A 94 1.88 -3.57 13.09
CA LEU A 94 0.69 -4.15 12.46
C LEU A 94 0.47 -5.60 12.90
#